data_AF-A0A914PU75-F1
#
_entry.id   AF-A0A914PU75-F1
#
_cell.length_a   1.000
_cell.length_b   1.000
_cell.length_c   1.000
_cell.angle_alpha   90.00
_cell.angle_beta   90.00
_cell.angle_gamma   90.00
#
_symmetry.space_group_name_H-M   'P 1'
#
loop_
_entity.id
_entity.type
_entity.pdbx_description
1 polymer ?
#
loop_
_entity_poly.entity_id
_entity_poly.type
_entity_poly.pdbx_seq_one_letter_code
_entity_poly.pdbx_strand_id
1 'polypeptide(L)'
;MDYDILINTAPIDKLINETKLCSPLNIEHNKVFIVGVGLELPMTKFCETFTWLYFPDPGVPFYRITFLSRYGETTPDNTKYWSVMAECARPADDPITEEEIRDQAVEGLILKSIITREQIVSIYSTTLDYGYPIPTVERDAEIARAHAVLEPLNIYSRGRFGGWKYEASNQDHCFIQGKELADRLFLDIPEKLYKTGLPEHRG
;
A
#
# COMPACT_ATOMS: atom_id res chain seq x y z
N MET A 1 -16.81 -19.09 16.31
CA MET A 1 -15.49 -19.64 15.92
C MET A 1 -14.61 -19.25 17.08
N ASP A 2 -14.04 -20.23 17.77
CA ASP A 2 -13.34 -19.99 19.04
C ASP A 2 -11.84 -19.98 18.77
N TYR A 3 -11.10 -19.11 19.48
CA TYR A 3 -9.65 -18.96 19.37
C TYR A 3 -9.06 -18.64 20.75
N ASP A 4 -7.81 -19.04 20.97
CA ASP A 4 -7.05 -18.64 22.17
C ASP A 4 -6.29 -17.33 21.95
N ILE A 5 -5.77 -17.15 20.73
CA ILE A 5 -5.03 -15.96 20.27
C ILE A 5 -5.52 -15.59 18.87
N LEU A 6 -5.77 -14.30 18.64
CA LEU A 6 -6.10 -13.76 17.33
C LEU A 6 -4.97 -12.85 16.83
N ILE A 7 -4.36 -13.24 15.70
CA ILE A 7 -3.43 -12.38 14.96
C ILE A 7 -4.21 -11.72 13.82
N ASN A 8 -4.47 -10.43 13.95
CA ASN A 8 -5.15 -9.63 12.93
C ASN A 8 -4.15 -8.97 11.98
N THR A 9 -4.28 -9.24 10.69
CA THR A 9 -3.54 -8.53 9.63
C THR A 9 -4.43 -7.66 8.74
N ALA A 10 -5.75 -7.70 8.96
CA ALA A 10 -6.70 -6.80 8.31
C ALA A 10 -6.56 -5.37 8.88
N PRO A 11 -7.10 -4.34 8.20
CA PRO A 11 -7.10 -2.97 8.72
C PRO A 11 -7.66 -2.88 10.14
N ILE A 12 -6.91 -2.27 11.05
CA ILE A 12 -7.25 -2.21 12.48
C ILE A 12 -8.50 -1.37 12.75
N ASP A 13 -8.75 -0.33 11.96
CA ASP A 13 -9.99 0.44 11.96
C ASP A 13 -11.21 -0.45 11.68
N LYS A 14 -11.13 -1.36 10.70
CA LYS A 14 -12.20 -2.34 10.42
C LYS A 14 -12.39 -3.29 11.60
N LEU A 15 -11.29 -3.82 12.17
CA LEU A 15 -11.37 -4.67 13.37
C LEU A 15 -12.10 -3.96 14.52
N ILE A 16 -11.72 -2.70 14.82
CA ILE A 16 -12.36 -1.92 15.89
C ILE A 16 -13.83 -1.60 15.55
N ASN A 17 -14.13 -1.27 14.29
CA ASN A 17 -15.49 -0.98 13.85
C ASN A 17 -16.41 -2.20 13.92
N GLU A 18 -15.92 -3.41 13.63
CA GLU A 18 -16.72 -4.63 13.72
C GLU A 18 -16.88 -5.11 15.17
N THR A 19 -15.79 -5.11 15.94
CA THR A 19 -15.78 -5.67 17.30
C THR A 19 -16.33 -4.71 18.35
N LYS A 20 -16.28 -3.40 18.10
CA LYS A 20 -16.64 -2.33 19.06
C LYS A 20 -15.89 -2.41 20.39
N LEU A 21 -14.71 -3.05 20.42
CA LEU A 21 -13.92 -3.23 21.65
C LEU A 21 -13.37 -1.91 22.20
N CYS A 22 -13.13 -0.91 21.35
CA CYS A 22 -12.79 0.44 21.77
C CYS A 22 -13.43 1.48 20.84
N SER A 23 -13.32 2.77 21.20
CA SER A 23 -13.82 3.87 20.37
C SER A 23 -13.13 3.88 19.00
N PRO A 24 -13.85 4.26 17.92
CA PRO A 24 -13.28 4.38 16.57
C PRO A 24 -11.95 5.14 16.58
N LEU A 25 -11.03 4.70 15.72
CA LEU A 25 -9.68 5.25 15.65
C LEU A 25 -9.68 6.51 14.81
N ASN A 26 -9.01 7.56 15.28
CA ASN A 26 -8.74 8.77 14.52
C ASN A 26 -7.44 8.60 13.69
N ILE A 27 -7.52 7.78 12.65
CA ILE A 27 -6.40 7.47 11.74
C ILE A 27 -6.85 7.65 10.29
N GLU A 28 -5.92 8.06 9.43
CA GLU A 28 -6.23 8.35 8.03
C GLU A 28 -5.55 7.33 7.10
N HIS A 29 -6.23 7.01 6.00
CA HIS A 29 -5.65 6.35 4.85
C HIS A 29 -6.09 7.08 3.57
N ASN A 30 -5.37 6.86 2.48
CA ASN A 30 -5.82 7.23 1.15
C ASN A 30 -6.23 5.98 0.37
N LYS A 31 -6.81 6.19 -0.83
CA LYS A 31 -6.94 5.14 -1.83
C LYS A 31 -5.92 5.37 -2.95
N VAL A 32 -5.53 4.29 -3.62
CA VAL A 32 -4.59 4.34 -4.74
C VAL A 32 -5.18 3.59 -5.93
N PHE A 33 -5.22 4.25 -7.07
CA PHE A 33 -5.53 3.63 -8.34
C PHE A 33 -4.23 3.19 -9.00
N ILE A 34 -4.21 1.93 -9.45
CA ILE A 34 -3.11 1.36 -10.21
C ILE A 34 -3.56 1.28 -11.66
N VAL A 35 -2.81 1.91 -12.57
CA VAL A 35 -3.10 1.90 -14.01
C VAL A 35 -1.91 1.31 -14.74
N GLY A 36 -2.05 0.10 -15.27
CA GLY A 36 -1.04 -0.56 -16.09
C GLY A 36 -1.33 -0.36 -17.58
N VAL A 37 -0.32 0.02 -18.36
CA VAL A 37 -0.41 0.16 -19.81
C VAL A 37 0.61 -0.76 -20.45
N GLY A 38 0.12 -1.74 -21.23
CA GLY A 38 0.94 -2.61 -22.06
C GLY A 38 1.09 -2.01 -23.46
N LEU A 39 2.32 -2.00 -23.96
CA LEU A 39 2.73 -1.21 -25.12
C LEU A 39 3.56 -2.04 -26.10
N GLU A 40 3.40 -1.80 -27.39
CA GLU A 40 4.35 -2.25 -28.41
C GLU A 40 5.65 -1.44 -28.33
N LEU A 41 6.76 -2.12 -28.53
CA LEU A 41 8.07 -1.49 -28.74
C LEU A 41 8.05 -0.59 -29.99
N PRO A 42 8.89 0.45 -30.04
CA PRO A 42 10.03 0.71 -29.16
C PRO A 42 9.69 1.49 -27.89
N MET A 43 10.46 1.24 -26.83
CA MET A 43 10.55 2.15 -25.70
C MET A 43 11.38 3.38 -26.11
N THR A 44 11.09 4.56 -25.56
CA THR A 44 11.94 5.73 -25.82
C THR A 44 13.28 5.56 -25.10
N LYS A 45 14.38 6.07 -25.69
CA LYS A 45 15.71 6.06 -25.04
C LYS A 45 15.73 6.68 -23.65
N PHE A 46 14.85 7.66 -23.42
CA PHE A 46 14.66 8.27 -22.11
C PHE A 46 14.09 7.27 -21.11
N CYS A 47 13.05 6.52 -21.47
CA CYS A 47 12.42 5.59 -20.55
C CYS A 47 13.31 4.37 -20.23
N GLU A 48 14.15 3.93 -21.18
CA GLU A 48 15.06 2.79 -20.99
C GLU A 48 16.04 2.95 -19.80
N THR A 49 16.36 4.19 -19.41
CA THR A 49 17.31 4.48 -18.34
C THR A 49 16.72 4.40 -16.93
N PHE A 50 15.40 4.25 -16.79
CA PHE A 50 14.73 4.31 -15.50
C PHE A 50 13.96 3.03 -15.18
N THR A 51 13.84 2.76 -13.87
CA THR A 51 12.95 1.74 -13.32
C THR A 51 11.63 2.37 -12.84
N TRP A 52 11.69 3.54 -12.23
CA TRP A 52 10.53 4.35 -11.86
C TRP A 52 10.85 5.86 -11.97
N LEU A 53 9.80 6.67 -12.04
CA LEU A 53 9.89 8.14 -12.09
C LEU A 53 8.82 8.76 -11.19
N TYR A 54 9.13 9.92 -10.61
CA TYR A 54 8.21 10.71 -9.80
C TYR A 54 7.73 11.94 -10.56
N PHE A 55 6.47 12.31 -10.35
CA PHE A 55 5.82 13.43 -11.01
C PHE A 55 5.19 14.34 -9.95
N PRO A 56 5.81 15.49 -9.63
CA PRO A 56 5.22 16.48 -8.74
C PRO A 56 4.20 17.39 -9.46
N ASP A 57 3.98 17.17 -10.76
CA ASP A 57 3.15 18.01 -11.61
C ASP A 57 1.65 17.77 -11.35
N PRO A 58 0.88 18.78 -10.91
CA PRO A 58 -0.56 18.63 -10.66
C PRO A 58 -1.39 18.38 -11.92
N GLY A 59 -0.82 18.54 -13.12
CA GLY A 59 -1.48 18.28 -14.41
C GLY A 59 -1.59 16.79 -14.77
N VAL A 60 -1.04 15.88 -13.96
CA VAL A 60 -1.20 14.43 -14.12
C VAL A 60 -1.71 13.79 -12.83
N PRO A 61 -2.51 12.71 -12.89
CA PRO A 61 -3.09 12.11 -11.69
C PRO A 61 -2.11 11.22 -10.91
N PHE A 62 -1.01 10.81 -11.53
CA PHE A 62 -0.03 9.90 -10.94
C PHE A 62 1.10 10.66 -10.28
N TYR A 63 1.49 10.21 -9.08
CA TYR A 63 2.70 10.70 -8.40
C TYR A 63 3.94 9.90 -8.79
N ARG A 64 3.75 8.64 -9.23
CA ARG A 64 4.82 7.73 -9.63
C ARG A 64 4.38 6.89 -10.82
N ILE A 65 5.33 6.62 -11.70
CA ILE A 65 5.22 5.55 -12.70
C ILE A 65 6.38 4.58 -12.54
N THR A 66 6.16 3.32 -12.90
CA THR A 66 7.14 2.24 -12.87
C THR A 66 7.17 1.55 -14.22
N PHE A 67 8.34 1.41 -14.82
CA PHE A 67 8.54 0.67 -16.07
C PHE A 67 8.66 -0.83 -15.74
N LEU A 68 7.53 -1.50 -15.56
CA LEU A 68 7.48 -2.86 -15.01
C LEU A 68 8.21 -3.89 -15.88
N SER A 69 8.24 -3.68 -17.20
CA SER A 69 9.03 -4.48 -18.15
C SER A 69 10.54 -4.38 -17.95
N ARG A 70 11.04 -3.41 -17.17
CA ARG A 70 12.46 -3.29 -16.82
C ARG A 70 12.87 -4.19 -15.65
N TYR A 71 11.92 -4.80 -14.95
CA TYR A 71 12.18 -5.64 -13.78
C TYR A 71 12.43 -7.11 -14.13
N GLY A 72 12.26 -7.49 -15.41
CA GLY A 72 12.52 -8.83 -15.91
C GLY A 72 11.60 -9.22 -17.08
N GLU A 73 11.36 -10.52 -17.22
CA GLU A 73 10.41 -11.10 -18.18
C GLU A 73 8.97 -10.99 -17.66
N THR A 74 8.46 -9.75 -17.63
CA THR A 74 7.15 -9.41 -17.08
C THR A 74 6.10 -9.11 -18.15
N THR A 75 6.43 -9.24 -19.44
CA THR A 75 5.47 -9.15 -20.55
C THR A 75 5.35 -10.49 -21.28
N PRO A 76 4.28 -10.73 -22.08
CA PRO A 76 4.13 -11.99 -22.82
C PRO A 76 5.24 -12.27 -23.85
N ASP A 77 5.84 -11.22 -24.41
CA ASP A 77 6.98 -11.29 -25.33
C ASP A 77 7.81 -10.01 -25.20
N ASN A 78 8.89 -10.07 -24.42
CA ASN A 78 9.77 -8.93 -24.15
C ASN A 78 10.51 -8.40 -25.39
N THR A 79 10.47 -9.11 -26.53
CA THR A 79 11.04 -8.63 -27.80
C THR A 79 10.05 -7.79 -28.61
N LYS A 80 8.78 -7.76 -28.20
CA LYS A 80 7.70 -7.02 -28.86
C LYS A 80 7.03 -6.00 -27.96
N TYR A 81 6.96 -6.27 -26.66
CA TYR A 81 6.16 -5.49 -25.73
C TYR A 81 6.96 -4.96 -24.55
N TRP A 82 6.47 -3.87 -23.99
CA TRP A 82 6.94 -3.27 -22.74
C TRP A 82 5.72 -2.77 -21.94
N SER A 83 5.94 -2.35 -20.70
CA SER A 83 4.85 -1.90 -19.84
C SER A 83 5.26 -0.80 -18.88
N VAL A 84 4.28 0.07 -18.59
CA VAL A 84 4.38 1.12 -17.58
C VAL A 84 3.18 1.02 -16.66
N MET A 85 3.41 1.21 -15.37
CA MET A 85 2.37 1.23 -14.34
C MET A 85 2.39 2.60 -13.67
N ALA A 86 1.26 3.29 -13.67
CA ALA A 86 1.05 4.57 -12.99
C ALA A 86 0.30 4.36 -11.68
N GLU A 87 0.73 5.05 -10.63
CA GLU A 87 0.11 5.05 -9.31
C GLU A 87 -0.50 6.43 -9.02
N CYS A 88 -1.81 6.46 -8.81
CA CYS A 88 -2.58 7.69 -8.59
C CYS A 88 -3.23 7.65 -7.21
N ALA A 89 -2.70 8.42 -6.25
CA ALA A 89 -3.27 8.51 -4.92
C ALA A 89 -4.38 9.57 -4.87
N ARG A 90 -5.49 9.25 -4.22
CA ARG A 90 -6.60 10.17 -3.96
C ARG A 90 -7.08 10.05 -2.51
N PRO A 91 -7.69 11.10 -1.93
CA PRO A 91 -8.43 10.96 -0.68
C PRO A 91 -9.38 9.75 -0.72
N ALA A 92 -9.55 9.07 0.41
CA ALA A 92 -10.35 7.84 0.48
C ALA A 92 -11.81 8.05 0.04
N ASP A 93 -12.35 9.25 0.28
CA ASP A 93 -13.72 9.67 -0.03
C ASP A 93 -13.88 10.39 -1.38
N ASP A 94 -12.80 10.51 -2.16
CA ASP A 94 -12.85 11.12 -3.49
C ASP A 94 -13.85 10.34 -4.38
N PRO A 95 -14.87 10.97 -4.99
CA PRO A 95 -15.89 10.25 -5.76
C PRO A 95 -15.38 9.76 -7.12
N ILE A 96 -14.16 10.12 -7.54
CA ILE A 96 -13.63 9.75 -8.84
C ILE A 96 -13.59 8.23 -9.02
N THR A 97 -14.03 7.80 -10.19
CA THR A 97 -14.08 6.38 -10.56
C THR A 97 -12.73 5.87 -11.06
N GLU A 98 -12.58 4.55 -11.01
CA GLU A 98 -11.40 3.88 -11.55
C GLU A 98 -11.22 4.14 -13.05
N GLU A 99 -12.33 4.16 -13.80
CA GLU A 99 -12.34 4.45 -15.24
C GLU A 99 -11.88 5.88 -15.53
N GLU A 100 -12.38 6.88 -14.78
CA GLU A 100 -11.94 8.27 -14.95
C GLU A 100 -10.45 8.45 -14.65
N ILE A 101 -9.92 7.82 -13.59
CA ILE A 101 -8.48 7.88 -13.29
C ILE A 101 -7.65 7.13 -14.34
N ARG A 102 -8.12 5.96 -14.82
CA ARG A 102 -7.47 5.21 -15.90
C ARG A 102 -7.27 6.10 -17.12
N ASP A 103 -8.33 6.76 -17.56
CA ASP A 103 -8.29 7.62 -18.75
C ASP A 103 -7.38 8.83 -18.50
N GLN A 104 -7.50 9.51 -17.35
CA GLN A 104 -6.61 10.61 -16.98
C GLN A 104 -5.13 10.19 -16.92
N ALA A 105 -4.82 8.99 -16.43
CA ALA A 105 -3.46 8.49 -16.33
C ALA A 105 -2.88 8.17 -17.71
N VAL A 106 -3.65 7.56 -18.60
CA VAL A 106 -3.23 7.31 -19.99
C VAL A 106 -2.97 8.63 -20.72
N GLU A 107 -3.88 9.59 -20.61
CA GLU A 107 -3.67 10.93 -21.20
C GLU A 107 -2.48 11.65 -20.58
N GLY A 108 -2.26 11.51 -19.26
CA GLY A 108 -1.10 12.05 -18.58
C GLY A 108 0.21 11.44 -19.06
N LEU A 109 0.27 10.13 -19.30
CA LEU A 109 1.46 9.46 -19.84
C LEU A 109 1.78 9.94 -21.26
N ILE A 110 0.76 10.17 -22.09
CA ILE A 110 0.91 10.74 -23.44
C ILE A 110 1.37 12.20 -23.36
N LEU A 111 0.74 13.01 -22.50
CA LEU A 111 1.09 14.42 -22.27
C LEU A 111 2.53 14.59 -21.80
N LYS A 112 3.06 13.63 -21.03
CA LYS A 112 4.45 13.59 -20.57
C LYS A 112 5.41 12.93 -21.54
N SER A 113 4.95 12.59 -22.75
CA SER A 113 5.74 11.93 -23.79
C SER A 113 6.39 10.62 -23.32
N ILE A 114 5.76 9.94 -22.36
CA ILE A 114 6.21 8.63 -21.86
C ILE A 114 5.81 7.54 -22.86
N ILE A 115 4.61 7.66 -23.43
CA ILE A 115 4.04 6.71 -24.39
C ILE A 115 3.40 7.46 -25.57
N THR A 116 3.15 6.77 -26.68
CA THR A 116 2.20 7.25 -27.71
C THR A 116 0.94 6.37 -27.74
N ARG A 117 -0.16 6.93 -28.24
CA ARG A 117 -1.46 6.23 -28.22
C ARG A 117 -1.44 4.97 -29.08
N GLU A 118 -0.72 5.01 -30.20
CA GLU A 118 -0.65 3.94 -31.20
C GLU A 118 0.07 2.70 -30.68
N GLN A 119 0.90 2.85 -29.64
CA GLN A 119 1.61 1.72 -29.03
C GLN A 119 0.73 0.91 -28.08
N ILE A 120 -0.40 1.46 -27.61
CA ILE A 120 -1.18 0.84 -26.54
C ILE A 120 -1.87 -0.43 -27.07
N VAL A 121 -1.57 -1.57 -26.45
CA VAL A 121 -2.18 -2.87 -26.76
C VAL A 121 -3.03 -3.43 -25.63
N SER A 122 -2.83 -2.95 -24.41
CA SER A 122 -3.66 -3.32 -23.26
C SER A 122 -3.64 -2.24 -22.18
N ILE A 123 -4.75 -2.12 -21.46
CA ILE A 123 -4.85 -1.27 -20.28
C ILE A 123 -5.47 -2.11 -19.16
N TYR A 124 -4.85 -2.06 -18.00
CA TYR A 124 -5.35 -2.62 -16.75
C TYR A 124 -5.57 -1.48 -15.76
N SER A 125 -6.65 -1.54 -15.00
CA SER A 125 -6.85 -0.66 -13.85
C SER A 125 -7.36 -1.46 -12.66
N THR A 126 -7.03 -1.00 -11.46
CA THR A 126 -7.66 -1.46 -10.22
C THR A 126 -7.56 -0.38 -9.13
N THR A 127 -8.55 -0.34 -8.25
CA THR A 127 -8.59 0.55 -7.08
C THR A 127 -8.22 -0.21 -5.81
N LEU A 128 -7.26 0.34 -5.05
CA LEU A 128 -6.90 -0.11 -3.72
C LEU A 128 -7.49 0.87 -2.70
N ASP A 129 -8.60 0.50 -2.06
CA ASP A 129 -9.29 1.35 -1.07
C ASP A 129 -8.39 1.75 0.10
N TYR A 130 -7.47 0.85 0.48
CA TYR A 130 -6.44 1.07 1.48
C TYR A 130 -5.07 1.14 0.78
N GLY A 131 -4.71 2.35 0.32
CA GLY A 131 -3.46 2.62 -0.38
C GLY A 131 -2.28 2.78 0.59
N TYR A 132 -2.28 3.88 1.35
CA TYR A 132 -1.26 4.22 2.33
C TYR A 132 -1.86 4.50 3.70
N PRO A 133 -1.32 3.90 4.79
CA PRO A 133 -1.62 4.38 6.14
C PRO A 133 -0.92 5.73 6.34
N ILE A 134 -1.69 6.80 6.55
CA ILE A 134 -1.14 8.15 6.65
C ILE A 134 -0.51 8.35 8.04
N PRO A 135 0.75 8.82 8.13
CA PRO A 135 1.41 9.14 9.39
C PRO A 135 0.90 10.48 9.95
N THR A 136 -0.38 10.55 10.34
CA THR A 136 -0.95 11.73 11.00
C THR A 136 -0.30 11.94 12.36
N VAL A 137 -0.35 13.18 12.87
CA VAL A 137 0.24 13.55 14.17
C VAL A 137 -0.28 12.64 15.29
N GLU A 138 -1.58 12.31 15.26
CA GLU A 138 -2.24 11.58 16.35
C GLU A 138 -2.20 10.07 16.19
N ARG A 139 -1.67 9.58 15.08
CA ARG A 139 -1.63 8.15 14.72
C ARG A 139 -1.04 7.31 15.86
N ASP A 140 0.12 7.69 16.39
CA ASP A 140 0.82 6.85 17.36
C ASP A 140 0.06 6.71 18.68
N ALA A 141 -0.59 7.79 19.13
CA ALA A 141 -1.43 7.77 20.33
C ALA A 141 -2.68 6.90 20.12
N GLU A 142 -3.32 7.00 18.95
CA GLU A 142 -4.50 6.21 18.61
C GLU A 142 -4.21 4.71 18.48
N ILE A 143 -3.08 4.36 17.85
CA ILE A 143 -2.64 2.97 17.73
C ILE A 143 -2.25 2.39 19.09
N ALA A 144 -1.56 3.15 19.94
CA ALA A 144 -1.25 2.71 21.30
C ALA A 144 -2.53 2.50 22.13
N ARG A 145 -3.50 3.41 22.03
CA ARG A 145 -4.82 3.29 22.67
C ARG A 145 -5.54 2.02 22.22
N ALA A 146 -5.49 1.68 20.93
CA ALA A 146 -6.08 0.45 20.41
C ALA A 146 -5.41 -0.81 21.00
N HIS A 147 -4.08 -0.87 20.96
CA HIS A 147 -3.31 -2.01 21.50
C HIS A 147 -3.53 -2.21 23.00
N ALA A 148 -3.69 -1.12 23.77
CA ALA A 148 -3.97 -1.19 25.22
C ALA A 148 -5.25 -1.96 25.53
N VAL A 149 -6.21 -1.99 24.61
CA VAL A 149 -7.47 -2.74 24.74
C VAL A 149 -7.37 -4.13 24.10
N LEU A 150 -6.72 -4.24 22.94
CA LEU A 150 -6.67 -5.48 22.16
C LEU A 150 -5.72 -6.53 22.78
N GLU A 151 -4.51 -6.14 23.20
CA GLU A 151 -3.50 -7.12 23.65
C GLU A 151 -3.91 -7.90 24.93
N PRO A 152 -4.56 -7.29 25.95
CA PRO A 152 -5.09 -8.05 27.10
C PRO A 152 -6.17 -9.09 26.75
N LEU A 153 -6.78 -8.97 25.58
CA LEU A 153 -7.78 -9.91 25.04
C LEU A 153 -7.14 -10.96 24.11
N ASN A 154 -5.81 -11.07 24.09
CA ASN A 154 -5.04 -11.90 23.17
C ASN A 154 -5.33 -11.59 21.69
N ILE A 155 -5.64 -10.32 21.37
CA ILE A 155 -5.81 -9.85 19.99
C ILE A 155 -4.61 -8.97 19.63
N TYR A 156 -3.85 -9.39 18.62
CA TYR A 156 -2.63 -8.72 18.17
C TYR A 156 -2.78 -8.26 16.73
N SER A 157 -2.82 -6.95 16.52
CA SER A 157 -2.97 -6.36 15.19
C SER A 157 -1.62 -5.92 14.61
N ARG A 158 -1.23 -6.42 13.43
CA ARG A 158 0.08 -6.20 12.79
C ARG A 158 -0.02 -6.05 11.26
N GLY A 159 1.05 -5.63 10.62
CA GLY A 159 1.15 -5.44 9.17
C GLY A 159 0.86 -4.01 8.73
N ARG A 160 0.74 -3.79 7.41
CA ARG A 160 0.60 -2.44 6.81
C ARG A 160 -0.58 -1.65 7.39
N PHE A 161 -1.77 -2.26 7.39
CA PHE A 161 -2.98 -1.64 7.93
C PHE A 161 -3.43 -2.25 9.26
N GLY A 162 -2.97 -3.46 9.63
CA GLY A 162 -3.19 -3.94 11.00
C GLY A 162 -2.34 -3.18 12.03
N GLY A 163 -1.14 -2.72 11.64
CA GLY A 163 -0.26 -1.93 12.49
C GLY A 163 -0.27 -0.42 12.23
N TRP A 164 -0.75 0.01 11.04
CA TRP A 164 -0.88 1.41 10.58
C TRP A 164 0.40 2.27 10.57
N LYS A 165 1.59 1.68 10.73
CA LYS A 165 2.87 2.41 10.75
C LYS A 165 3.56 2.30 9.40
N TYR A 166 3.42 3.33 8.57
CA TYR A 166 3.95 3.36 7.19
C TYR A 166 5.45 3.02 7.13
N GLU A 167 6.23 3.59 8.04
CA GLU A 167 7.67 3.37 8.20
C GLU A 167 8.06 1.90 8.43
N ALA A 168 7.13 1.08 8.93
CA ALA A 168 7.30 -0.34 9.18
C ALA A 168 6.34 -1.19 8.32
N SER A 169 5.97 -0.74 7.12
CA SER A 169 4.87 -1.35 6.33
C SER A 169 5.24 -1.91 4.95
N ASN A 170 6.52 -2.00 4.62
CA ASN A 170 6.99 -2.69 3.42
C ASN A 170 6.78 -4.21 3.55
N GLN A 171 6.99 -4.95 2.46
CA GLN A 171 6.76 -6.40 2.43
C GLN A 171 7.63 -7.14 3.45
N ASP A 172 8.93 -6.84 3.48
CA ASP A 172 9.89 -7.35 4.44
C ASP A 172 9.50 -6.98 5.87
N HIS A 173 9.11 -5.72 6.09
CA HIS A 173 8.66 -5.28 7.40
C HIS A 173 7.44 -6.08 7.88
N CYS A 174 6.38 -6.17 7.07
CA CYS A 174 5.16 -6.89 7.45
C CYS A 174 5.42 -8.37 7.72
N PHE A 175 6.29 -9.01 6.91
CA PHE A 175 6.71 -10.38 7.15
C PHE A 175 7.42 -10.53 8.51
N ILE A 176 8.37 -9.65 8.80
CA ILE A 176 9.09 -9.65 10.07
C ILE A 176 8.17 -9.35 11.25
N GLN A 177 7.17 -8.48 11.12
CA GLN A 177 6.19 -8.25 12.19
C GLN A 177 5.45 -9.53 12.58
N GLY A 178 5.00 -10.33 11.59
CA GLY A 178 4.32 -11.59 11.86
C GLY A 178 5.24 -12.61 12.54
N LYS A 179 6.49 -12.71 12.07
CA LYS A 179 7.51 -13.57 12.66
C LYS A 179 7.83 -13.15 14.10
N GLU A 180 8.10 -11.87 14.35
CA GLU A 180 8.47 -11.37 15.67
C GLU A 180 7.32 -11.47 16.67
N LEU A 181 6.07 -11.31 16.23
CA LEU A 181 4.91 -11.56 17.08
C LEU A 181 4.82 -13.05 17.46
N ALA A 182 5.05 -13.97 16.53
CA ALA A 182 5.06 -15.40 16.84
C ALA A 182 6.18 -15.74 17.85
N ASP A 183 7.38 -15.20 17.66
CA ASP A 183 8.49 -15.31 18.60
C ASP A 183 8.13 -14.78 20.00
N ARG A 184 7.46 -13.62 20.09
CA ARG A 184 6.98 -13.08 21.36
C ARG A 184 6.01 -14.03 22.06
N LEU A 185 5.06 -14.58 21.31
CA LEU A 185 3.98 -15.41 21.88
C LEU A 185 4.45 -16.80 22.31
N PHE A 186 5.39 -17.41 21.56
CA PHE A 186 5.79 -18.80 21.79
C PHE A 186 7.17 -18.96 22.43
N LEU A 187 8.04 -17.95 22.32
CA LEU A 187 9.43 -18.01 22.78
C LEU A 187 9.79 -16.91 23.78
N ASP A 188 8.83 -16.02 24.12
CA ASP A 188 9.03 -14.87 24.99
C ASP A 188 10.16 -13.92 24.50
N ILE A 189 10.33 -13.84 23.17
CA ILE A 189 11.33 -12.96 22.54
C ILE A 189 10.64 -11.66 22.11
N PRO A 190 11.05 -10.47 22.61
CA PRO A 190 10.38 -9.21 22.30
C PRO A 190 10.39 -8.82 20.82
N GLU A 191 9.30 -8.20 20.37
CA GLU A 191 9.20 -7.55 19.05
C GLU A 191 10.14 -6.33 18.96
N LYS A 192 10.95 -6.28 17.91
CA LYS A 192 11.96 -5.23 17.70
C LYS A 192 11.51 -4.22 16.66
N LEU A 193 10.91 -4.69 15.57
CA LEU A 193 10.51 -3.86 14.44
C LEU A 193 9.24 -3.07 14.74
N TYR A 194 8.17 -3.77 15.15
CA TYR A 194 6.90 -3.11 15.44
C TYR A 194 6.85 -2.64 16.89
N LYS A 195 6.58 -1.35 17.08
CA LYS A 195 6.42 -0.73 18.40
C LYS A 195 4.97 -0.33 18.60
N THR A 196 4.30 -0.94 19.57
CA THR A 196 2.89 -0.68 19.91
C THR A 196 2.69 0.68 20.57
N GLY A 197 3.74 1.25 21.18
CA GLY A 197 3.66 2.46 22.01
C GLY A 197 3.23 2.19 23.45
N LEU A 198 2.92 0.93 23.79
CA LEU A 198 2.69 0.51 25.17
C LEU A 198 4.03 0.38 25.93
N PRO A 199 4.04 0.59 27.25
CA PRO A 199 5.19 0.25 28.07
C PRO A 199 5.53 -1.23 27.88
N GLU A 200 6.81 -1.56 27.72
CA GLU A 200 7.24 -2.96 27.72
C GLU A 200 6.88 -3.55 29.08
N HIS A 201 5.89 -4.46 29.12
CA HIS A 201 5.59 -5.24 30.31
C HIS A 201 6.81 -6.12 30.60
N ARG A 202 7.68 -5.66 31.50
CA ARG A 202 8.66 -6.52 32.16
C ARG A 202 7.88 -7.42 33.10
N GLY A 203 7.60 -8.64 32.64
CA GLY A 203 7.21 -9.75 33.52
C GLY A 203 8.29 -10.04 34.54
#